data_AF-A0AAU3D8M1-F1
#
_entry.id   AF-A0AAU3D8M1-F1
#
_cell.length_a   1.000
_cell.length_b   1.000
_cell.length_c   1.000
_cell.angle_alpha   90.00
_cell.angle_beta   90.00
_cell.angle_gamma   90.00
#
_symmetry.space_group_name_H-M   'P 1'
#
loop_
_entity.id
_entity.type
_entity.pdbx_description
1 polymer ?
#
loop_
_entity_poly.entity_id
_entity_poly.type
_entity_poly.pdbx_seq_one_letter_code
_entity_poly.pdbx_strand_id
1 'polypeptide(L)'
;MSRGSFDWREFLGRWQDEWIPAEDDEEAGEEGPRPLGVPGAAEAEIVAAEARLGQRLPSSYRAFLAASNGWQVDQTAGIYRLGGAEDIEWFGDPFGMTPMYEESLGGNPRPEEVLMAGMWTRALRLETDSDMSYALLDPGDTDEDGEWALYVYKGWGGEYPERYASFRAFMEDMYRHFHGDRAAQPGFVNATTRAQDAGVEEARRLALCGRYEEAVPLLEDAQSFGRPHSRVLLQQIRQFLAPSGHQDYGMLVGDPRYLSEFLPVQALEPGRGTGRRPGGDDHWLGMIAARGVPRETAEALLGAVRDGTHRYAPDGAWGRAVARARDEARWGATDAAWRTLRAGLPEWETTGPSLIAPVGLVADPYLGPLLTPERGAELLATPRSGELGPAPAPVPDLDPPGLLWLTEPDTYQPSFSGYRCVWVEDVSPDRLPALIGVEGATLGAPMNVRMTAYHRRDRQGLDDAEPWESRATVSVGRTAEGWAFAFDGESHLPGDRLAPPSVAASATGRAVVVWNDSRRDDSDPARSAFHLSVAEQGRELYAFTVRGTESRRFGAIPEALDPDRLIRPEDTPLANERRLLTALHTELNLSLPRFALSRGALHSFPTRSWTRAPRPGESYAYLTIHRHRP
;
A
#
# COMPACT_ATOMS: atom_id res chain seq x y z
N MET A 1 -24.88 29.91 -0.65
CA MET A 1 -26.01 28.96 -0.75
C MET A 1 -26.64 28.90 0.62
N SER A 2 -27.90 29.31 0.80
CA SER A 2 -28.56 29.21 2.10
C SER A 2 -28.73 27.74 2.45
N ARG A 3 -28.08 27.26 3.51
CA ARG A 3 -28.28 25.93 4.08
C ARG A 3 -29.79 25.77 4.35
N GLY A 4 -30.47 24.93 3.58
CA GLY A 4 -31.88 24.60 3.84
C GLY A 4 -31.99 24.02 5.26
N SER A 5 -33.04 24.42 6.00
CA SER A 5 -33.32 23.85 7.32
C SER A 5 -33.56 22.34 7.18
N PHE A 6 -32.92 21.53 8.02
CA PHE A 6 -33.16 20.09 8.09
C PHE A 6 -34.59 19.82 8.55
N ASP A 7 -35.33 18.99 7.82
CA ASP A 7 -36.71 18.62 8.16
C ASP A 7 -36.72 17.37 9.06
N TRP A 8 -36.77 17.59 10.37
CA TRP A 8 -36.86 16.52 11.35
C TRP A 8 -38.13 15.68 11.22
N ARG A 9 -39.25 16.25 10.78
CA ARG A 9 -40.51 15.48 10.68
C ARG A 9 -40.44 14.50 9.52
N GLU A 10 -39.88 14.92 8.39
CA GLU A 10 -39.66 14.04 7.25
C GLU A 10 -38.66 12.93 7.61
N PHE A 11 -37.54 13.29 8.23
CA PHE A 11 -36.50 12.33 8.63
C PHE A 11 -37.01 11.27 9.61
N LEU A 12 -37.66 11.69 10.70
CA LEU A 12 -38.21 10.79 11.71
C LEU A 12 -39.39 9.98 11.16
N GLY A 13 -40.25 10.59 10.33
CA GLY A 13 -41.34 9.87 9.65
C GLY A 13 -40.82 8.76 8.76
N ARG A 14 -39.75 9.01 7.99
CA ARG A 14 -39.09 7.99 7.17
C ARG A 14 -38.52 6.87 8.03
N TRP A 15 -37.83 7.19 9.13
CA TRP A 15 -37.29 6.18 10.03
C TRP A 15 -38.42 5.32 10.65
N GLN A 16 -39.53 5.94 11.07
CA GLN A 16 -40.70 5.22 11.57
C GLN A 16 -41.31 4.28 10.53
N ASP A 17 -41.45 4.73 9.27
CA ASP A 17 -42.04 3.94 8.19
C ASP A 17 -41.15 2.76 7.77
N GLU A 18 -39.82 2.90 7.94
CA GLU A 18 -38.84 1.87 7.61
C GLU A 18 -38.56 0.92 8.77
N TRP A 19 -39.13 1.18 9.95
CA TRP A 19 -38.93 0.38 11.15
C TRP A 19 -39.54 -1.01 11.03
N ILE A 20 -38.70 -2.03 11.18
CA ILE A 20 -39.11 -3.43 11.28
C ILE A 20 -38.53 -3.99 12.59
N PRO A 21 -39.37 -4.54 13.50
CA PRO A 21 -38.91 -5.18 14.72
C PRO A 21 -37.89 -6.29 14.42
N ALA A 22 -36.92 -6.52 15.31
CA ALA A 22 -36.02 -7.65 15.17
C ALA A 22 -36.73 -8.98 15.48
N GLU A 23 -36.23 -10.13 15.00
CA GLU A 23 -36.80 -11.45 15.30
C GLU A 23 -36.90 -11.72 16.83
N ASP A 24 -35.97 -11.19 17.63
CA ASP A 24 -35.99 -11.27 19.10
C ASP A 24 -37.15 -10.45 19.72
N ASP A 25 -37.64 -9.41 19.04
CA ASP A 25 -38.79 -8.60 19.47
C ASP A 25 -40.13 -9.26 19.08
N GLU A 26 -40.15 -10.10 18.05
CA GLU A 26 -41.34 -10.84 17.62
C GLU A 26 -41.74 -11.93 18.65
N GLU A 27 -40.77 -12.55 19.34
CA GLU A 27 -41.02 -13.50 20.42
C GLU A 27 -41.70 -12.85 21.65
N ALA A 28 -41.59 -11.52 21.81
CA ALA A 28 -42.19 -10.77 22.91
C ALA A 28 -43.70 -10.43 22.71
N GLY A 29 -44.28 -10.77 21.56
CA GLY A 29 -45.74 -10.78 21.36
C GLY A 29 -46.43 -9.43 21.17
N GLU A 30 -45.72 -8.36 20.82
CA GLU A 30 -46.34 -7.08 20.45
C GLU A 30 -46.69 -7.05 18.95
N GLU A 31 -47.91 -7.47 18.59
CA GLU A 31 -48.43 -7.39 17.21
C GLU A 31 -48.76 -5.93 16.82
N GLY A 32 -47.83 -5.25 16.12
CA GLY A 32 -48.07 -3.97 15.43
C GLY A 32 -46.84 -3.05 15.36
N PRO A 33 -46.78 -2.06 14.43
CA PRO A 33 -45.67 -1.12 14.38
C PRO A 33 -45.66 -0.26 15.65
N ARG A 34 -44.64 -0.47 16.49
CA ARG A 34 -44.42 0.31 17.70
C ARG A 34 -44.03 1.75 17.32
N PRO A 35 -44.70 2.78 17.88
CA PRO A 35 -44.30 4.16 17.64
C PRO A 35 -42.93 4.41 18.30
N LEU A 36 -41.94 4.82 17.50
CA LEU A 36 -40.60 5.15 17.96
C LEU A 36 -40.57 6.49 18.69
N GLY A 37 -41.41 7.43 18.25
CA GLY A 37 -41.52 8.76 18.82
C GLY A 37 -42.88 9.03 19.46
N VAL A 38 -42.94 10.12 20.21
CA VAL A 38 -44.17 10.72 20.73
C VAL A 38 -44.37 12.08 20.09
N PRO A 39 -45.60 12.65 20.08
CA PRO A 39 -45.84 13.96 19.50
C PRO A 39 -44.83 15.02 20.01
N GLY A 40 -44.35 15.85 19.09
CA GLY A 40 -43.37 16.90 19.39
C GLY A 40 -43.82 17.81 20.54
N ALA A 41 -42.83 18.26 21.32
CA ALA A 41 -43.02 19.16 22.43
C ALA A 41 -43.54 20.52 21.96
N ALA A 42 -44.50 21.06 22.69
CA ALA A 42 -44.93 22.43 22.49
C ALA A 42 -43.78 23.39 22.83
N GLU A 43 -43.75 24.55 22.17
CA GLU A 43 -42.74 25.58 22.41
C GLU A 43 -42.64 25.98 23.89
N ALA A 44 -43.77 25.96 24.62
CA ALA A 44 -43.80 26.25 26.05
C ALA A 44 -43.07 25.19 26.91
N GLU A 45 -43.12 23.91 26.51
CA GLU A 45 -42.44 22.81 27.20
C GLU A 45 -40.93 22.90 26.97
N ILE A 46 -40.51 23.21 25.74
CA ILE A 46 -39.08 23.41 25.42
C ILE A 46 -38.52 24.63 26.16
N VAL A 47 -39.25 25.75 26.17
CA VAL A 47 -38.84 26.95 26.93
C VAL A 47 -38.79 26.67 28.44
N ALA A 48 -39.70 25.85 28.97
CA ALA A 48 -39.66 25.43 30.36
C ALA A 48 -38.43 24.58 30.67
N ALA A 49 -38.05 23.67 29.77
CA ALA A 49 -36.83 22.88 29.88
C ALA A 49 -35.57 23.77 29.85
N GLU A 50 -35.49 24.73 28.92
CA GLU A 50 -34.39 25.70 28.86
C GLU A 50 -34.30 26.56 30.12
N ALA A 51 -35.44 27.02 30.65
CA ALA A 51 -35.49 27.78 31.90
C ALA A 51 -35.02 26.94 33.10
N ARG A 52 -35.39 25.65 33.12
CA ARG A 52 -34.96 24.68 34.16
C ARG A 52 -33.46 24.39 34.09
N LEU A 53 -32.91 24.27 32.89
CA LEU A 53 -31.49 24.00 32.66
C LEU A 53 -30.62 25.27 32.77
N GLY A 54 -31.21 26.45 32.60
CA GLY A 54 -30.50 27.73 32.61
C GLY A 54 -29.71 28.02 31.33
N GLN A 55 -29.96 27.25 30.26
CA GLN A 55 -29.29 27.37 28.96
C GLN A 55 -30.32 27.23 27.84
N ARG A 56 -30.07 27.91 26.71
CA ARG A 56 -30.85 27.71 25.49
C ARG A 56 -30.30 26.49 24.76
N LEU A 57 -31.16 25.55 24.37
CA LEU A 57 -30.76 24.33 23.68
C LEU A 57 -30.26 24.64 22.25
N PRO A 58 -29.32 23.84 21.71
CA PRO A 58 -28.82 24.02 20.35
C PRO A 58 -29.95 23.82 19.33
N SER A 59 -29.81 24.47 18.17
CA SER A 59 -30.92 24.62 17.22
C SER A 59 -31.42 23.28 16.69
N SER A 60 -30.50 22.33 16.46
CA SER A 60 -30.85 20.99 15.98
C SER A 60 -31.66 20.20 17.00
N TYR A 61 -31.27 20.24 18.28
CA TYR A 61 -31.95 19.52 19.35
C TYR A 61 -33.31 20.13 19.70
N ARG A 62 -33.40 21.48 19.70
CA ARG A 62 -34.69 22.18 19.83
C ARG A 62 -35.67 21.78 18.72
N ALA A 63 -35.20 21.76 17.48
CA ALA A 63 -36.02 21.39 16.33
C ALA A 63 -36.43 19.90 16.37
N PHE A 64 -35.57 19.02 16.88
CA PHE A 64 -35.91 17.63 17.16
C PHE A 64 -37.02 17.52 18.20
N LEU A 65 -36.90 18.18 19.36
CA LEU A 65 -37.93 18.15 20.41
C LEU A 65 -39.29 18.65 19.88
N ALA A 66 -39.29 19.68 19.05
CA ALA A 66 -40.50 20.19 18.40
C ALA A 66 -41.10 19.23 17.35
N ALA A 67 -40.33 18.25 16.86
CA ALA A 67 -40.77 17.20 15.96
C ALA A 67 -41.19 15.92 16.72
N SER A 68 -40.45 15.53 17.76
CA SER A 68 -40.71 14.38 18.62
C SER A 68 -40.21 14.62 20.05
N ASN A 69 -41.07 14.48 21.05
CA ASN A 69 -40.71 14.69 22.47
C ASN A 69 -40.11 13.43 23.12
N GLY A 70 -39.08 12.87 22.48
CA GLY A 70 -38.48 11.58 22.82
C GLY A 70 -38.47 10.64 21.62
N TRP A 71 -37.53 9.69 21.57
CA TRP A 71 -37.34 8.80 20.43
C TRP A 71 -36.67 7.48 20.81
N GLN A 72 -37.16 6.37 20.26
CA GLN A 72 -36.56 5.04 20.39
C GLN A 72 -35.54 4.84 19.26
N VAL A 73 -34.29 4.58 19.64
CA VAL A 73 -33.13 4.49 18.73
C VAL A 73 -32.75 3.03 18.43
N ASP A 74 -32.96 2.13 19.41
CA ASP A 74 -32.58 0.70 19.40
C ASP A 74 -31.05 0.46 19.38
N GLN A 75 -30.66 -0.80 19.62
CA GLN A 75 -29.42 -1.32 20.23
C GLN A 75 -28.04 -0.93 19.67
N THR A 76 -27.88 0.03 18.76
CA THR A 76 -26.60 0.15 18.07
C THR A 76 -25.48 0.84 18.87
N ALA A 77 -25.81 1.51 19.99
CA ALA A 77 -24.83 2.12 20.90
C ALA A 77 -25.07 1.82 22.39
N GLY A 78 -25.95 0.87 22.70
CA GLY A 78 -26.45 0.66 24.07
C GLY A 78 -27.37 1.78 24.56
N ILE A 79 -27.83 2.68 23.68
CA ILE A 79 -28.85 3.70 23.97
C ILE A 79 -30.16 3.24 23.34
N TYR A 80 -31.16 2.92 24.16
CA TYR A 80 -32.45 2.44 23.68
C TYR A 80 -33.42 3.59 23.42
N ARG A 81 -33.44 4.59 24.31
CA ARG A 81 -34.42 5.69 24.25
C ARG A 81 -33.84 7.04 24.66
N LEU A 82 -34.10 8.05 23.83
CA LEU A 82 -33.89 9.46 24.12
C LEU A 82 -35.13 10.04 24.81
N GLY A 83 -34.91 10.79 25.89
CA GLY A 83 -35.94 11.46 26.67
C GLY A 83 -36.53 12.69 25.98
N GLY A 84 -37.71 13.10 26.46
CA GLY A 84 -38.34 14.36 26.08
C GLY A 84 -37.76 15.56 26.83
N ALA A 85 -38.32 16.74 26.58
CA ALA A 85 -37.93 18.01 27.19
C ALA A 85 -38.00 18.01 28.73
N GLU A 86 -38.87 17.18 29.32
CA GLU A 86 -39.00 17.03 30.77
C GLU A 86 -37.95 16.09 31.37
N ASP A 87 -37.45 15.12 30.60
CA ASP A 87 -36.59 14.04 31.08
C ASP A 87 -35.09 14.39 31.07
N ILE A 88 -34.69 15.41 30.29
CA ILE A 88 -33.30 15.82 30.17
C ILE A 88 -32.78 16.53 31.43
N GLU A 89 -31.57 16.19 31.86
CA GLU A 89 -30.96 16.75 33.07
C GLU A 89 -29.43 16.81 32.97
N TRP A 90 -28.80 17.63 33.82
CA TRP A 90 -27.34 17.69 33.91
C TRP A 90 -26.79 16.36 34.42
N PHE A 91 -25.79 15.82 33.73
CA PHE A 91 -25.21 14.53 34.09
C PHE A 91 -24.53 14.58 35.47
N GLY A 92 -23.75 15.64 35.72
CA GLY A 92 -23.19 15.93 37.05
C GLY A 92 -22.10 14.97 37.52
N ASP A 93 -21.45 14.25 36.58
CA ASP A 93 -20.36 13.30 36.83
C ASP A 93 -20.61 12.30 37.99
N PRO A 94 -21.65 11.46 37.91
CA PRO A 94 -22.04 10.56 39.00
C PRO A 94 -21.01 9.45 39.27
N PHE A 95 -20.10 9.20 38.32
CA PHE A 95 -19.08 8.15 38.42
C PHE A 95 -17.68 8.67 38.72
N GLY A 96 -17.49 9.99 38.85
CA GLY A 96 -16.18 10.58 39.11
C GLY A 96 -15.21 10.38 37.95
N MET A 97 -15.68 10.53 36.72
CA MET A 97 -14.90 10.43 35.49
C MET A 97 -14.00 11.65 35.26
N THR A 98 -14.41 12.84 35.72
CA THR A 98 -13.66 14.10 35.51
C THR A 98 -12.24 14.00 36.04
N PRO A 99 -11.99 13.62 37.32
CA PRO A 99 -10.64 13.52 37.85
C PRO A 99 -9.79 12.49 37.10
N MET A 100 -10.38 11.36 36.67
CA MET A 100 -9.68 10.32 35.93
C MET A 100 -9.18 10.83 34.57
N TYR A 101 -10.00 11.63 33.88
CA TYR A 101 -9.64 12.20 32.57
C TYR A 101 -8.68 13.37 32.72
N GLU A 102 -8.86 14.23 33.74
CA GLU A 102 -7.95 15.32 34.06
C GLU A 102 -6.55 14.82 34.45
N GLU A 103 -6.44 13.75 35.24
CA GLU A 103 -5.16 13.11 35.58
C GLU A 103 -4.45 12.53 34.35
N SER A 104 -5.22 12.18 33.31
CA SER A 104 -4.69 11.65 32.04
C SER A 104 -4.22 12.76 31.09
N LEU A 105 -4.52 14.04 31.38
CA LEU A 105 -4.02 15.17 30.59
C LEU A 105 -2.50 15.29 30.81
N GLY A 106 -1.74 15.04 29.74
CA GLY A 106 -0.29 15.24 29.75
C GLY A 106 0.09 16.72 29.94
N GLY A 107 1.39 17.03 30.00
CA GLY A 107 1.89 18.40 30.22
C GLY A 107 1.57 19.43 29.14
N ASN A 108 1.00 19.02 28.00
CA ASN A 108 0.53 19.89 26.92
C ASN A 108 -0.67 19.26 26.22
N PRO A 109 -1.86 19.25 26.86
CA PRO A 109 -3.03 18.58 26.34
C PRO A 109 -3.60 19.32 25.13
N ARG A 110 -4.19 18.57 24.20
CA ARG A 110 -4.93 19.14 23.08
C ARG A 110 -6.23 19.77 23.59
N PRO A 111 -6.75 20.82 22.93
CA PRO A 111 -8.03 21.43 23.31
C PRO A 111 -9.18 20.42 23.41
N GLU A 112 -9.22 19.45 22.50
CA GLU A 112 -10.23 18.37 22.49
C GLU A 112 -10.16 17.48 23.73
N GLU A 113 -8.95 17.19 24.23
CA GLU A 113 -8.74 16.39 25.45
C GLU A 113 -9.23 17.14 26.69
N VAL A 114 -8.99 18.46 26.74
CA VAL A 114 -9.49 19.33 27.82
C VAL A 114 -11.02 19.45 27.79
N LEU A 115 -11.60 19.58 26.59
CA LEU A 115 -13.05 19.58 26.41
C LEU A 115 -13.65 18.26 26.90
N MET A 116 -13.13 17.13 26.43
CA MET A 116 -13.56 15.79 26.84
C MET A 116 -13.46 15.59 28.36
N ALA A 117 -12.36 16.01 28.99
CA ALA A 117 -12.16 15.85 30.43
C ALA A 117 -13.19 16.64 31.26
N GLY A 118 -13.49 17.89 30.89
CA GLY A 118 -14.45 18.70 31.63
C GLY A 118 -15.91 18.44 31.27
N MET A 119 -16.19 17.66 30.22
CA MET A 119 -17.54 17.40 29.70
C MET A 119 -18.42 16.70 30.74
N TRP A 120 -17.87 15.76 31.52
CA TRP A 120 -18.62 14.92 32.46
C TRP A 120 -19.44 15.69 33.51
N THR A 121 -18.99 16.87 33.95
CA THR A 121 -19.72 17.68 34.95
C THR A 121 -20.73 18.62 34.32
N ARG A 122 -20.52 19.02 33.07
CA ARG A 122 -21.28 20.08 32.40
C ARG A 122 -22.20 19.58 31.29
N ALA A 123 -22.10 18.33 30.88
CA ALA A 123 -22.93 17.80 29.81
C ALA A 123 -24.36 17.50 30.27
N LEU A 124 -25.28 17.66 29.34
CA LEU A 124 -26.69 17.33 29.47
C LEU A 124 -26.90 15.86 29.06
N ARG A 125 -27.51 15.06 29.92
CA ARG A 125 -27.89 13.67 29.65
C ARG A 125 -29.18 13.64 28.83
N LEU A 126 -29.17 12.93 27.70
CA LEU A 126 -30.31 12.85 26.78
C LEU A 126 -31.07 11.52 26.86
N GLU A 127 -30.40 10.42 27.22
CA GLU A 127 -30.99 9.10 27.29
C GLU A 127 -31.82 8.88 28.57
N THR A 128 -32.88 8.07 28.43
CA THR A 128 -33.73 7.61 29.55
C THR A 128 -33.66 6.10 29.75
N ASP A 129 -33.21 5.38 28.73
CA ASP A 129 -33.06 3.93 28.75
C ASP A 129 -31.80 3.55 27.95
N SER A 130 -30.88 2.83 28.59
CA SER A 130 -29.58 2.46 28.05
C SER A 130 -28.97 1.27 28.80
N ASP A 131 -28.03 0.57 28.17
CA ASP A 131 -27.19 -0.47 28.79
C ASP A 131 -25.83 0.13 29.19
N MET A 132 -25.84 0.85 30.31
CA MET A 132 -24.67 1.56 30.86
C MET A 132 -23.97 2.47 29.84
N SER A 133 -24.74 3.06 28.92
CA SER A 133 -24.25 3.91 27.84
C SER A 133 -24.92 5.28 27.91
N TYR A 134 -24.16 6.36 27.75
CA TYR A 134 -24.63 7.72 28.04
C TYR A 134 -24.48 8.63 26.81
N ALA A 135 -25.56 9.32 26.44
CA ALA A 135 -25.60 10.33 25.39
C ALA A 135 -25.53 11.73 26.03
N LEU A 136 -24.35 12.33 25.98
CA LEU A 136 -24.00 13.52 26.73
C LEU A 136 -23.79 14.71 25.78
N LEU A 137 -24.69 15.70 25.82
CA LEU A 137 -24.64 16.90 24.99
C LEU A 137 -23.94 18.04 25.74
N ASP A 138 -22.84 18.55 25.19
CA ASP A 138 -21.92 19.42 25.92
C ASP A 138 -21.99 20.90 25.49
N PRO A 139 -22.54 21.81 26.33
CA PRO A 139 -22.55 23.24 26.03
C PRO A 139 -21.16 23.90 26.04
N GLY A 140 -20.14 23.25 26.62
CA GLY A 140 -18.76 23.75 26.62
C GLY A 140 -18.01 23.47 25.32
N ASP A 141 -18.49 22.54 24.50
CA ASP A 141 -17.96 22.20 23.19
C ASP A 141 -18.96 22.62 22.11
N THR A 142 -18.95 23.91 21.78
CA THR A 142 -19.88 24.54 20.84
C THR A 142 -19.15 24.95 19.55
N ASP A 143 -19.75 24.66 18.40
CA ASP A 143 -19.20 25.06 17.10
C ASP A 143 -19.60 26.51 16.69
N GLU A 144 -19.18 26.93 15.49
CA GLU A 144 -19.46 28.27 14.96
C GLU A 144 -20.96 28.53 14.69
N ASP A 145 -21.75 27.46 14.50
CA ASP A 145 -23.19 27.52 14.25
C ASP A 145 -24.00 27.52 15.57
N GLY A 146 -23.33 27.40 16.73
CA GLY A 146 -23.97 27.33 18.04
C GLY A 146 -24.49 25.94 18.40
N GLU A 147 -24.08 24.91 17.65
CA GLU A 147 -24.41 23.52 17.94
C GLU A 147 -23.45 22.95 18.98
N TRP A 148 -23.99 22.14 19.90
CA TRP A 148 -23.22 21.50 20.96
C TRP A 148 -22.80 20.10 20.51
N ALA A 149 -21.55 19.75 20.77
CA ALA A 149 -21.07 18.39 20.53
C ALA A 149 -21.83 17.39 21.41
N LEU A 150 -22.14 16.23 20.84
CA LEU A 150 -22.71 15.10 21.57
C LEU A 150 -21.64 14.03 21.71
N TYR A 151 -21.51 13.48 22.90
CA TYR A 151 -20.62 12.34 23.12
C TYR A 151 -21.41 11.11 23.54
N VAL A 152 -21.00 9.96 23.06
CA VAL A 152 -21.52 8.66 23.47
C VAL A 152 -20.45 7.94 24.26
N TYR A 153 -20.71 7.69 25.54
CA TYR A 153 -19.83 6.90 26.39
C TYR A 153 -20.43 5.52 26.66
N LYS A 154 -19.66 4.46 26.44
CA LYS A 154 -20.05 3.06 26.69
C LYS A 154 -19.30 2.54 27.92
N GLY A 155 -19.98 2.44 29.06
CA GLY A 155 -19.36 2.05 30.34
C GLY A 155 -18.75 0.64 30.37
N TRP A 156 -19.13 -0.21 29.41
CA TRP A 156 -18.65 -1.58 29.26
C TRP A 156 -17.49 -1.74 28.26
N GLY A 157 -17.24 -0.73 27.41
CA GLY A 157 -16.30 -0.85 26.27
C GLY A 157 -14.84 -0.55 26.63
N GLY A 158 -14.58 0.16 27.73
CA GLY A 158 -13.23 0.62 28.10
C GLY A 158 -12.61 1.62 27.11
N GLU A 159 -13.36 2.03 26.08
CA GLU A 159 -12.98 3.03 25.09
C GLU A 159 -13.31 4.45 25.57
N TYR A 160 -12.65 5.44 24.98
CA TYR A 160 -12.98 6.85 25.19
C TYR A 160 -14.37 7.19 24.60
N PRO A 161 -15.08 8.21 25.12
CA PRO A 161 -16.33 8.65 24.56
C PRO A 161 -16.18 9.03 23.09
N GLU A 162 -17.10 8.55 22.25
CA GLU A 162 -17.17 8.90 20.85
C GLU A 162 -17.81 10.27 20.69
N ARG A 163 -17.15 11.20 19.99
CA ARG A 163 -17.62 12.58 19.82
C ARG A 163 -18.29 12.77 18.45
N TYR A 164 -19.52 13.28 18.48
CA TYR A 164 -20.29 13.76 17.35
C TYR A 164 -20.34 15.29 17.35
N ALA A 165 -20.26 15.91 16.18
CA ALA A 165 -20.22 17.37 16.06
C ALA A 165 -21.52 18.06 16.54
N SER A 166 -22.66 17.37 16.50
CA SER A 166 -23.96 17.88 16.96
C SER A 166 -24.93 16.74 17.27
N PHE A 167 -26.04 17.05 17.94
CA PHE A 167 -27.15 16.10 18.11
C PHE A 167 -27.68 15.57 16.77
N ARG A 168 -27.75 16.42 15.74
CA ARG A 168 -28.15 15.99 14.40
C ARG A 168 -27.18 14.96 13.82
N ALA A 169 -25.87 15.19 13.93
CA ALA A 169 -24.87 14.25 13.42
C ALA A 169 -25.01 12.88 14.08
N PHE A 170 -25.27 12.84 15.39
CA PHE A 170 -25.59 11.62 16.12
C PHE A 170 -26.84 10.93 15.58
N MET A 171 -27.95 11.64 15.38
CA MET A 171 -29.19 11.02 14.87
C MET A 171 -29.07 10.49 13.44
N GLU A 172 -28.37 11.21 12.55
CA GLU A 172 -28.09 10.72 11.19
C GLU A 172 -27.22 9.45 11.21
N ASP A 173 -26.27 9.38 12.15
CA ASP A 173 -25.41 8.22 12.32
C ASP A 173 -26.15 7.02 12.91
N MET A 174 -27.01 7.24 13.91
CA MET A 174 -27.87 6.18 14.46
C MET A 174 -28.85 5.63 13.40
N TYR A 175 -29.33 6.48 12.49
CA TYR A 175 -30.15 6.02 11.37
C TYR A 175 -29.35 5.15 10.38
N ARG A 176 -28.11 5.52 10.05
CA ARG A 176 -27.22 4.69 9.22
C ARG A 176 -26.97 3.33 9.86
N HIS A 177 -26.66 3.34 11.16
CA HIS A 177 -26.47 2.17 12.01
C HIS A 177 -27.70 1.24 12.02
N PHE A 178 -28.90 1.79 12.20
CA PHE A 178 -30.16 1.06 12.11
C PHE A 178 -30.29 0.26 10.80
N HIS A 179 -29.91 0.87 9.66
CA HIS A 179 -29.89 0.19 8.36
C HIS A 179 -28.72 -0.81 8.24
N GLY A 180 -27.55 -0.47 8.76
CA GLY A 180 -26.34 -1.29 8.73
C GLY A 180 -26.50 -2.62 9.46
N ASP A 181 -27.07 -2.59 10.67
CA ASP A 181 -27.34 -3.78 11.49
C ASP A 181 -28.32 -4.74 10.80
N ARG A 182 -29.27 -4.18 10.04
CA ARG A 182 -30.29 -4.92 9.31
C ARG A 182 -29.88 -5.27 7.88
N ALA A 183 -28.69 -4.86 7.43
CA ALA A 183 -28.25 -5.06 6.04
C ALA A 183 -28.10 -6.54 5.66
N ALA A 184 -27.82 -7.41 6.64
CA ALA A 184 -27.74 -8.87 6.44
C ALA A 184 -29.11 -9.57 6.51
N GLN A 185 -30.16 -8.90 6.98
CA GLN A 185 -31.50 -9.49 7.13
C GLN A 185 -32.16 -9.67 5.74
N PRO A 186 -32.58 -10.89 5.37
CA PRO A 186 -33.26 -11.12 4.11
C PRO A 186 -34.56 -10.30 4.00
N GLY A 187 -34.72 -9.56 2.90
CA GLY A 187 -35.95 -8.82 2.62
C GLY A 187 -36.05 -7.41 3.22
N PHE A 188 -35.02 -6.94 3.94
CA PHE A 188 -34.93 -5.55 4.40
C PHE A 188 -34.67 -4.59 3.21
N VAL A 189 -35.74 -4.27 2.47
CA VAL A 189 -35.71 -3.45 1.26
C VAL A 189 -36.75 -2.33 1.36
N ASN A 190 -36.29 -1.11 1.59
CA ASN A 190 -37.10 0.09 1.71
C ASN A 190 -36.66 1.18 0.70
N ALA A 191 -37.22 2.38 0.82
CA ALA A 191 -36.88 3.48 -0.08
C ALA A 191 -35.41 3.89 0.05
N THR A 192 -34.91 3.97 1.28
CA THR A 192 -33.52 4.34 1.58
C THR A 192 -32.53 3.31 1.07
N THR A 193 -32.76 2.01 1.32
CA THR A 193 -31.86 0.96 0.83
C THR A 193 -31.82 0.91 -0.70
N ARG A 194 -32.96 1.11 -1.38
CA ARG A 194 -33.00 1.20 -2.86
C ARG A 194 -32.24 2.41 -3.39
N ALA A 195 -32.36 3.56 -2.73
CA ALA A 195 -31.62 4.75 -3.10
C ALA A 195 -30.11 4.55 -2.92
N GLN A 196 -29.70 3.91 -1.83
CA GLN A 196 -28.29 3.60 -1.57
C GLN A 196 -27.75 2.53 -2.54
N ASP A 197 -28.53 1.50 -2.86
CA ASP A 197 -28.14 0.49 -3.86
C ASP A 197 -28.00 1.12 -5.26
N ALA A 198 -28.89 2.05 -5.63
CA ALA A 198 -28.74 2.84 -6.86
C ALA A 198 -27.48 3.74 -6.83
N GLY A 199 -27.14 4.29 -5.65
CA GLY A 199 -25.89 5.02 -5.43
C GLY A 199 -24.65 4.15 -5.63
N VAL A 200 -24.66 2.90 -5.18
CA VAL A 200 -23.57 1.94 -5.41
C VAL A 200 -23.41 1.62 -6.90
N GLU A 201 -24.51 1.36 -7.61
CA GLU A 201 -24.46 1.10 -9.05
C GLU A 201 -23.97 2.32 -9.85
N GLU A 202 -24.40 3.53 -9.47
CA GLU A 202 -23.90 4.77 -10.08
C GLU A 202 -22.42 4.97 -9.78
N ALA A 203 -21.98 4.75 -8.55
CA ALA A 203 -20.58 4.85 -8.16
C ALA A 203 -19.72 3.85 -8.93
N ARG A 204 -20.20 2.61 -9.08
CA ARG A 204 -19.56 1.58 -9.89
C ARG A 204 -19.38 2.04 -11.34
N ARG A 205 -20.45 2.57 -11.95
CA ARG A 205 -20.41 3.11 -13.32
C ARG A 205 -19.44 4.28 -13.44
N LEU A 206 -19.47 5.24 -12.51
CA LEU A 206 -18.54 6.37 -12.46
C LEU A 206 -17.08 5.89 -12.38
N ALA A 207 -16.78 4.91 -11.53
CA ALA A 207 -15.44 4.34 -11.41
C ALA A 207 -14.97 3.65 -12.71
N LEU A 208 -15.87 2.96 -13.43
CA LEU A 208 -15.57 2.35 -14.73
C LEU A 208 -15.40 3.39 -15.85
N CYS A 209 -16.08 4.53 -15.77
CA CYS A 209 -15.87 5.69 -16.64
C CYS A 209 -14.58 6.48 -16.32
N GLY A 210 -13.77 6.06 -15.34
CA GLY A 210 -12.58 6.80 -14.93
C GLY A 210 -12.83 7.96 -13.95
N ARG A 211 -14.05 8.10 -13.43
CA ARG A 211 -14.45 9.17 -12.49
C ARG A 211 -14.52 8.64 -11.06
N TYR A 212 -13.46 7.95 -10.63
CA TYR A 212 -13.44 7.27 -9.33
C TYR A 212 -13.55 8.25 -8.14
N GLU A 213 -13.05 9.49 -8.27
CA GLU A 213 -13.15 10.51 -7.22
C GLU A 213 -14.59 10.87 -6.88
N GLU A 214 -15.48 10.87 -7.88
CA GLU A 214 -16.92 11.10 -7.69
C GLU A 214 -17.63 9.84 -7.18
N ALA A 215 -17.07 8.66 -7.43
CA ALA A 215 -17.58 7.39 -6.92
C ALA A 215 -17.31 7.22 -5.42
N VAL A 216 -16.16 7.70 -4.92
CA VAL A 216 -15.75 7.56 -3.51
C VAL A 216 -16.83 8.03 -2.51
N PRO A 217 -17.35 9.26 -2.56
CA PRO A 217 -18.33 9.72 -1.58
C PRO A 217 -19.65 8.93 -1.62
N LEU A 218 -20.07 8.45 -2.81
CA LEU A 218 -21.25 7.59 -2.95
C LEU A 218 -21.03 6.22 -2.30
N LEU A 219 -19.83 5.64 -2.47
CA LEU A 219 -19.47 4.36 -1.85
C LEU A 219 -19.30 4.50 -0.33
N GLU A 220 -18.76 5.62 0.15
CA GLU A 220 -18.63 5.91 1.59
C GLU A 220 -20.01 6.09 2.25
N ASP A 221 -20.92 6.83 1.61
CA ASP A 221 -22.30 6.95 2.09
C ASP A 221 -22.97 5.58 2.11
N ALA A 222 -22.98 4.84 1.00
CA ALA A 222 -23.59 3.51 0.95
C ALA A 222 -22.94 2.49 1.91
N GLN A 223 -21.62 2.59 2.15
CA GLN A 223 -20.94 1.75 3.14
C GLN A 223 -21.46 2.03 4.55
N SER A 224 -21.74 3.29 4.89
CA SER A 224 -22.27 3.67 6.20
C SER A 224 -23.66 3.06 6.48
N PHE A 225 -24.45 2.79 5.43
CA PHE A 225 -25.71 2.05 5.51
C PHE A 225 -25.53 0.51 5.40
N GLY A 226 -24.30 0.00 5.42
CA GLY A 226 -23.99 -1.42 5.29
C GLY A 226 -24.33 -2.03 3.93
N ARG A 227 -24.48 -1.22 2.87
CA ARG A 227 -24.99 -1.73 1.59
C ARG A 227 -24.02 -2.70 0.92
N PRO A 228 -24.53 -3.73 0.21
CA PRO A 228 -23.70 -4.67 -0.53
C PRO A 228 -22.76 -3.98 -1.53
N HIS A 229 -21.61 -4.61 -1.80
CA HIS A 229 -20.56 -4.15 -2.73
C HIS A 229 -19.83 -2.85 -2.35
N SER A 230 -20.47 -1.89 -1.71
CA SER A 230 -19.93 -0.56 -1.35
C SER A 230 -18.50 -0.62 -0.80
N ARG A 231 -18.30 -1.38 0.29
CA ARG A 231 -17.01 -1.58 0.95
C ARG A 231 -15.96 -2.17 0.02
N VAL A 232 -16.31 -3.20 -0.75
CA VAL A 232 -15.38 -3.94 -1.61
C VAL A 232 -14.93 -3.06 -2.79
N LEU A 233 -15.84 -2.29 -3.38
CA LEU A 233 -15.51 -1.36 -4.45
C LEU A 233 -14.60 -0.22 -3.92
N LEU A 234 -14.91 0.31 -2.75
CA LEU A 234 -14.11 1.35 -2.11
C LEU A 234 -12.70 0.85 -1.75
N GLN A 235 -12.57 -0.40 -1.28
CA GLN A 235 -11.28 -1.02 -1.00
C GLN A 235 -10.42 -1.18 -2.25
N GLN A 236 -11.02 -1.45 -3.42
CA GLN A 236 -10.26 -1.50 -4.68
C GLN A 236 -9.67 -0.14 -5.02
N ILE A 237 -10.46 0.93 -4.91
CA ILE A 237 -9.97 2.30 -5.11
C ILE A 237 -8.82 2.60 -4.14
N ARG A 238 -9.00 2.31 -2.86
CA ARG A 238 -7.98 2.52 -1.82
C ARG A 238 -6.73 1.67 -2.08
N GLN A 239 -6.86 0.44 -2.59
CA GLN A 239 -5.72 -0.43 -2.94
C GLN A 239 -4.86 0.20 -4.05
N PHE A 240 -5.44 0.79 -5.08
CA PHE A 240 -4.66 1.41 -6.16
C PHE A 240 -4.06 2.76 -5.76
N LEU A 241 -4.73 3.52 -4.88
CA LEU A 241 -4.18 4.78 -4.34
C LEU A 241 -3.09 4.52 -3.27
N ALA A 242 -3.16 3.40 -2.55
CA ALA A 242 -2.18 2.98 -1.55
C ALA A 242 -1.84 1.47 -1.66
N PRO A 243 -1.04 1.06 -2.67
CA PRO A 243 -0.77 -0.35 -3.00
C PRO A 243 -0.07 -1.19 -1.93
N SER A 244 0.47 -0.56 -0.89
CA SER A 244 1.08 -1.22 0.26
C SER A 244 0.09 -1.62 1.36
N GLY A 245 -1.16 -1.13 1.32
CA GLY A 245 -2.18 -1.45 2.31
C GLY A 245 -2.74 -2.86 2.13
N HIS A 246 -3.00 -3.56 3.23
CA HIS A 246 -3.78 -4.79 3.23
C HIS A 246 -5.28 -4.44 3.15
N GLN A 247 -6.03 -5.13 2.30
CA GLN A 247 -7.48 -4.95 2.15
C GLN A 247 -8.18 -6.30 2.28
N ASP A 248 -9.22 -6.40 3.13
CA ASP A 248 -10.02 -7.62 3.27
C ASP A 248 -11.24 -7.63 2.34
N TYR A 249 -11.28 -8.56 1.38
CA TYR A 249 -12.40 -8.73 0.43
C TYR A 249 -13.48 -9.70 0.93
N GLY A 250 -13.34 -10.24 2.15
CA GLY A 250 -14.36 -11.08 2.79
C GLY A 250 -14.69 -12.35 2.01
N MET A 251 -15.98 -12.67 1.89
CA MET A 251 -16.47 -13.89 1.23
C MET A 251 -16.24 -13.93 -0.28
N LEU A 252 -15.99 -12.78 -0.93
CA LEU A 252 -15.73 -12.74 -2.38
C LEU A 252 -14.45 -13.47 -2.77
N VAL A 253 -13.55 -13.69 -1.81
CA VAL A 253 -12.32 -14.46 -2.01
C VAL A 253 -12.61 -15.92 -2.38
N GLY A 254 -13.75 -16.46 -1.93
CA GLY A 254 -14.20 -17.82 -2.27
C GLY A 254 -15.15 -17.89 -3.47
N ASP A 255 -15.59 -16.76 -4.03
CA ASP A 255 -16.46 -16.74 -5.20
C ASP A 255 -15.63 -17.04 -6.47
N PRO A 256 -15.94 -18.12 -7.24
CA PRO A 256 -15.18 -18.48 -8.43
C PRO A 256 -15.05 -17.36 -9.48
N ARG A 257 -15.98 -16.39 -9.51
CA ARG A 257 -15.95 -15.26 -10.45
C ARG A 257 -14.86 -14.24 -10.15
N TYR A 258 -14.42 -14.16 -8.90
CA TYR A 258 -13.45 -13.17 -8.42
C TYR A 258 -12.18 -13.79 -7.83
N LEU A 259 -12.12 -15.13 -7.79
CA LEU A 259 -11.04 -15.88 -7.15
C LEU A 259 -9.66 -15.50 -7.71
N SER A 260 -9.54 -15.27 -9.03
CA SER A 260 -8.28 -14.82 -9.67
C SER A 260 -7.88 -13.38 -9.32
N GLU A 261 -8.80 -12.56 -8.84
CA GLU A 261 -8.57 -11.14 -8.54
C GLU A 261 -8.24 -10.92 -7.06
N PHE A 262 -9.00 -11.54 -6.14
CA PHE A 262 -8.90 -11.24 -4.71
C PHE A 262 -8.01 -12.21 -3.92
N LEU A 263 -8.04 -13.50 -4.23
CA LEU A 263 -7.29 -14.50 -3.46
C LEU A 263 -5.76 -14.28 -3.53
N PRO A 264 -5.15 -13.92 -4.69
CA PRO A 264 -3.72 -13.62 -4.75
C PRO A 264 -3.32 -12.41 -3.90
N VAL A 265 -4.16 -11.37 -3.87
CA VAL A 265 -3.89 -10.15 -3.08
C VAL A 265 -3.99 -10.43 -1.58
N GLN A 266 -4.95 -11.26 -1.17
CA GLN A 266 -5.05 -11.75 0.21
C GLN A 266 -3.82 -12.55 0.67
N ALA A 267 -3.19 -13.28 -0.25
CA ALA A 267 -1.99 -14.07 0.04
C ALA A 267 -0.70 -13.23 0.16
N LEU A 268 -0.70 -11.95 -0.22
CA LEU A 268 0.49 -11.09 -0.18
C LEU A 268 1.00 -10.83 1.24
N GLU A 269 0.11 -10.60 2.21
CA GLU A 269 0.51 -10.33 3.60
C GLU A 269 1.19 -11.56 4.26
N PRO A 270 0.57 -12.76 4.30
CA PRO A 270 1.24 -13.96 4.79
C PRO A 270 2.39 -14.40 3.88
N GLY A 271 2.38 -14.01 2.61
CA GLY A 271 3.45 -14.27 1.64
C GLY A 271 4.72 -13.44 1.90
N ARG A 272 4.57 -12.19 2.36
CA ARG A 272 5.70 -11.29 2.69
C ARG A 272 6.36 -11.61 4.04
N GLY A 273 5.77 -12.51 4.83
CA GLY A 273 6.33 -12.94 6.12
C GLY A 273 6.31 -11.87 7.22
N THR A 274 5.53 -10.79 7.04
CA THR A 274 5.30 -9.73 8.03
C THR A 274 4.37 -10.23 9.13
N GLY A 275 4.84 -11.20 9.91
CA GLY A 275 4.00 -11.88 10.90
C GLY A 275 4.47 -13.29 11.18
N ARG A 276 5.77 -13.49 11.40
CA ARG A 276 6.40 -14.77 11.78
C ARG A 276 5.95 -15.23 13.19
N ARG A 277 4.64 -15.33 13.41
CA ARG A 277 4.05 -16.11 14.50
C ARG A 277 4.02 -17.57 14.06
N PRO A 278 4.54 -18.51 14.85
CA PRO A 278 4.31 -19.94 14.61
C PRO A 278 2.81 -20.20 14.41
N GLY A 279 2.43 -20.86 13.32
CA GLY A 279 1.02 -21.18 12.99
C GLY A 279 0.22 -20.12 12.22
N GLY A 280 0.84 -19.01 11.79
CA GLY A 280 0.16 -17.98 10.99
C GLY A 280 -0.41 -18.49 9.66
N ASP A 281 0.28 -19.44 9.03
CA ASP A 281 -0.13 -20.05 7.77
C ASP A 281 -1.38 -20.90 7.94
N ASP A 282 -1.39 -21.76 8.96
CA ASP A 282 -2.53 -22.62 9.27
C ASP A 282 -3.77 -21.80 9.63
N HIS A 283 -3.58 -20.69 10.35
CA HIS A 283 -4.66 -19.75 10.63
C HIS A 283 -5.22 -19.11 9.35
N TRP A 284 -4.36 -18.60 8.47
CA TRP A 284 -4.79 -18.01 7.20
C TRP A 284 -5.50 -19.06 6.32
N LEU A 285 -4.93 -20.25 6.19
CA LEU A 285 -5.53 -21.36 5.44
C LEU A 285 -6.90 -21.77 6.01
N GLY A 286 -7.03 -21.79 7.35
CA GLY A 286 -8.30 -22.02 8.02
C GLY A 286 -9.35 -20.95 7.70
N MET A 287 -8.96 -19.67 7.75
CA MET A 287 -9.86 -18.56 7.39
C MET A 287 -10.30 -18.62 5.92
N ILE A 288 -9.36 -18.88 5.01
CA ILE A 288 -9.64 -18.96 3.57
C ILE A 288 -10.51 -20.18 3.23
N ALA A 289 -10.28 -21.32 3.91
CA ALA A 289 -11.14 -22.50 3.79
C ALA A 289 -12.57 -22.22 4.29
N ALA A 290 -12.72 -21.51 5.41
CA ALA A 290 -14.03 -21.09 5.92
C ALA A 290 -14.78 -20.15 4.95
N ARG A 291 -14.04 -19.43 4.10
CA ARG A 291 -14.60 -18.58 3.02
C ARG A 291 -14.95 -19.36 1.75
N GLY A 292 -14.75 -20.68 1.71
CA GLY A 292 -15.15 -21.56 0.61
C GLY A 292 -14.06 -21.91 -0.41
N VAL A 293 -12.82 -21.50 -0.18
CA VAL A 293 -11.69 -21.88 -1.07
C VAL A 293 -11.13 -23.23 -0.62
N PRO A 294 -10.94 -24.22 -1.54
CA PRO A 294 -10.30 -25.48 -1.18
C PRO A 294 -8.89 -25.24 -0.60
N ARG A 295 -8.59 -25.90 0.52
CA ARG A 295 -7.31 -25.71 1.24
C ARG A 295 -6.09 -25.93 0.34
N GLU A 296 -6.12 -26.97 -0.51
CA GLU A 296 -5.04 -27.25 -1.47
C GLU A 296 -4.81 -26.10 -2.46
N THR A 297 -5.89 -25.44 -2.92
CA THR A 297 -5.81 -24.27 -3.80
C THR A 297 -5.18 -23.08 -3.08
N ALA A 298 -5.59 -22.84 -1.83
CA ALA A 298 -5.04 -21.78 -1.01
C ALA A 298 -3.55 -22.01 -0.68
N GLU A 299 -3.16 -23.24 -0.34
CA GLU A 299 -1.77 -23.64 -0.09
C GLU A 299 -0.89 -23.48 -1.33
N ALA A 300 -1.36 -23.97 -2.49
CA ALA A 300 -0.62 -23.85 -3.74
C ALA A 300 -0.42 -22.37 -4.14
N LEU A 301 -1.45 -21.53 -3.98
CA LEU A 301 -1.33 -20.12 -4.29
C LEU A 301 -0.41 -19.38 -3.31
N LEU A 302 -0.54 -19.65 -2.00
CA LEU A 302 0.33 -19.05 -0.99
C LEU A 302 1.80 -19.41 -1.24
N GLY A 303 2.08 -20.66 -1.59
CA GLY A 303 3.41 -21.10 -2.04
C GLY A 303 3.89 -20.33 -3.27
N ALA A 304 3.04 -20.23 -4.30
CA ALA A 304 3.39 -19.50 -5.52
C ALA A 304 3.67 -18.00 -5.29
N VAL A 305 2.91 -17.35 -4.41
CA VAL A 305 3.13 -15.93 -4.04
C VAL A 305 4.43 -15.77 -3.25
N ARG A 306 4.72 -16.69 -2.32
CA ARG A 306 5.98 -16.70 -1.55
C ARG A 306 7.21 -16.90 -2.42
N ASP A 307 7.12 -17.84 -3.34
CA ASP A 307 8.20 -18.20 -4.24
C ASP A 307 8.36 -17.17 -5.39
N GLY A 308 7.49 -16.16 -5.46
CA GLY A 308 7.48 -15.19 -6.55
C GLY A 308 7.19 -15.82 -7.91
N THR A 309 6.48 -16.94 -7.93
CA THR A 309 6.11 -17.66 -9.17
C THR A 309 4.66 -17.43 -9.58
N HIS A 310 3.86 -16.78 -8.73
CA HIS A 310 2.50 -16.38 -9.08
C HIS A 310 2.50 -15.55 -10.37
N ARG A 311 1.50 -15.81 -11.21
CA ARG A 311 1.30 -15.13 -12.49
C ARG A 311 -0.15 -14.71 -12.59
N TYR A 312 -0.36 -13.41 -12.70
CA TYR A 312 -1.67 -12.88 -13.08
C TYR A 312 -1.84 -13.07 -14.60
N ALA A 313 -2.82 -13.86 -15.00
CA ALA A 313 -3.05 -14.24 -16.39
C ALA A 313 -4.57 -14.24 -16.70
N PRO A 314 -5.19 -13.06 -16.79
CA PRO A 314 -6.58 -12.96 -17.23
C PRO A 314 -6.68 -13.34 -18.72
N ASP A 315 -7.90 -13.60 -19.17
CA ASP A 315 -8.17 -13.98 -20.55
C ASP A 315 -8.28 -12.76 -21.50
N GLY A 316 -8.47 -13.03 -22.80
CA GLY A 316 -8.86 -12.01 -23.77
C GLY A 316 -7.73 -11.05 -24.19
N ALA A 317 -8.12 -9.86 -24.66
CA ALA A 317 -7.19 -8.83 -25.13
C ALA A 317 -6.37 -8.24 -23.99
N TRP A 318 -7.01 -7.97 -22.85
CA TRP A 318 -6.34 -7.60 -21.61
C TRP A 318 -5.29 -8.62 -21.19
N GLY A 319 -5.62 -9.92 -21.21
CA GLY A 319 -4.67 -11.00 -20.94
C GLY A 319 -3.39 -10.96 -21.77
N ARG A 320 -3.51 -10.64 -23.06
CA ARG A 320 -2.35 -10.48 -23.95
C ARG A 320 -1.51 -9.26 -23.59
N ALA A 321 -2.15 -8.15 -23.24
CA ALA A 321 -1.46 -6.95 -22.77
C ALA A 321 -0.70 -7.21 -21.46
N VAL A 322 -1.34 -7.89 -20.49
CA VAL A 322 -0.72 -8.32 -19.23
C VAL A 322 0.48 -9.24 -19.48
N ALA A 323 0.34 -10.25 -20.36
CA ALA A 323 1.43 -11.16 -20.68
C ALA A 323 2.64 -10.43 -21.31
N ARG A 324 2.38 -9.48 -22.22
CA ARG A 324 3.43 -8.66 -22.83
C ARG A 324 4.10 -7.73 -21.82
N ALA A 325 3.31 -7.01 -21.02
CA ALA A 325 3.82 -6.12 -19.98
C ALA A 325 4.67 -6.89 -18.97
N ARG A 326 4.28 -8.11 -18.61
CA ARG A 326 5.04 -8.97 -17.71
C ARG A 326 6.39 -9.40 -18.31
N ASP A 327 6.41 -9.68 -19.61
CA ASP A 327 7.66 -9.99 -20.33
C ASP A 327 8.61 -8.78 -20.40
N GLU A 328 8.07 -7.58 -20.61
CA GLU A 328 8.82 -6.32 -20.56
C GLU A 328 9.36 -6.04 -19.14
N ALA A 329 8.50 -6.16 -18.12
CA ALA A 329 8.83 -5.89 -16.72
C ALA A 329 9.88 -6.84 -16.15
N ARG A 330 9.80 -8.15 -16.43
CA ARG A 330 10.76 -9.15 -15.91
C ARG A 330 12.19 -8.94 -16.39
N TRP A 331 12.36 -8.20 -17.48
CA TRP A 331 13.66 -7.80 -18.02
C TRP A 331 14.02 -6.35 -17.73
N GLY A 332 13.22 -5.63 -16.93
CA GLY A 332 13.53 -4.28 -16.47
C GLY A 332 12.98 -3.15 -17.32
N ALA A 333 12.23 -3.43 -18.40
CA ALA A 333 11.57 -2.40 -19.21
C ALA A 333 10.25 -1.94 -18.54
N THR A 334 10.35 -1.36 -17.35
CA THR A 334 9.20 -1.11 -16.47
C THR A 334 8.25 -0.03 -16.99
N ASP A 335 8.78 1.05 -17.56
CA ASP A 335 7.98 2.11 -18.20
C ASP A 335 7.29 1.62 -19.48
N ALA A 336 7.97 0.78 -20.26
CA ALA A 336 7.36 0.14 -21.43
C ALA A 336 6.21 -0.80 -21.01
N ALA A 337 6.43 -1.61 -19.97
CA ALA A 337 5.41 -2.48 -19.39
C ALA A 337 4.18 -1.69 -18.93
N TRP A 338 4.38 -0.55 -18.26
CA TRP A 338 3.29 0.32 -17.84
C TRP A 338 2.51 0.88 -19.04
N ARG A 339 3.20 1.38 -20.07
CA ARG A 339 2.56 1.86 -21.31
C ARG A 339 1.76 0.75 -21.99
N THR A 340 2.24 -0.48 -21.97
CA THR A 340 1.54 -1.66 -22.49
C THR A 340 0.27 -1.95 -21.68
N LEU A 341 0.33 -1.96 -20.34
CA LEU A 341 -0.84 -2.13 -19.48
C LEU A 341 -1.87 -1.03 -19.73
N ARG A 342 -1.44 0.24 -19.71
CA ARG A 342 -2.32 1.39 -19.97
C ARG A 342 -3.05 1.27 -21.31
N ALA A 343 -2.33 0.92 -22.37
CA ALA A 343 -2.92 0.79 -23.70
C ALA A 343 -3.92 -0.37 -23.80
N GLY A 344 -3.74 -1.44 -23.00
CA GLY A 344 -4.63 -2.59 -22.97
C GLY A 344 -5.82 -2.44 -22.01
N LEU A 345 -5.75 -1.52 -21.04
CA LEU A 345 -6.74 -1.38 -19.98
C LEU A 345 -8.19 -1.09 -20.45
N PRO A 346 -8.43 -0.33 -21.53
CA PRO A 346 -9.79 -0.15 -22.06
C PRO A 346 -10.47 -1.45 -22.48
N GLU A 347 -9.69 -2.49 -22.83
CA GLU A 347 -10.15 -3.82 -23.22
C GLU A 347 -10.36 -4.76 -22.01
N TRP A 348 -10.12 -4.28 -20.78
CA TRP A 348 -10.43 -5.03 -19.57
C TRP A 348 -11.93 -5.01 -19.32
N GLU A 349 -12.50 -6.19 -19.03
CA GLU A 349 -13.91 -6.36 -18.72
C GLU A 349 -14.10 -6.83 -17.28
N THR A 350 -15.14 -6.31 -16.64
CA THR A 350 -15.53 -6.74 -15.30
C THR A 350 -16.24 -8.09 -15.33
N THR A 351 -15.90 -8.98 -14.38
CA THR A 351 -16.57 -10.30 -14.23
C THR A 351 -17.82 -10.25 -13.35
N GLY A 352 -18.15 -9.10 -12.76
CA GLY A 352 -19.35 -8.94 -11.95
C GLY A 352 -19.49 -7.60 -11.21
N PRO A 353 -20.57 -7.42 -10.42
CA PRO A 353 -20.85 -6.14 -9.76
C PRO A 353 -19.78 -5.73 -8.75
N SER A 354 -19.08 -6.69 -8.14
CA SER A 354 -18.07 -6.41 -7.10
C SER A 354 -16.68 -6.07 -7.62
N LEU A 355 -16.47 -5.90 -8.93
CA LEU A 355 -15.15 -5.70 -9.51
C LEU A 355 -15.13 -4.48 -10.44
N ILE A 356 -14.27 -3.52 -10.13
CA ILE A 356 -14.11 -2.28 -10.92
C ILE A 356 -12.70 -2.07 -11.45
N ALA A 357 -11.73 -2.92 -11.07
CA ALA A 357 -10.36 -2.85 -11.56
C ALA A 357 -9.68 -4.23 -11.54
N PRO A 358 -8.62 -4.46 -12.33
CA PRO A 358 -7.82 -5.70 -12.33
C PRO A 358 -6.92 -5.81 -11.08
N VAL A 359 -7.53 -6.06 -9.92
CA VAL A 359 -6.87 -6.10 -8.60
C VAL A 359 -5.78 -7.18 -8.52
N GLY A 360 -5.93 -8.28 -9.27
CA GLY A 360 -4.96 -9.37 -9.31
C GLY A 360 -3.56 -8.94 -9.78
N LEU A 361 -3.44 -7.81 -10.51
CA LEU A 361 -2.14 -7.22 -10.86
C LEU A 361 -1.25 -6.98 -9.65
N VAL A 362 -1.84 -6.59 -8.52
CA VAL A 362 -1.12 -6.25 -7.27
C VAL A 362 -0.31 -7.44 -6.75
N ALA A 363 -0.77 -8.66 -7.03
CA ALA A 363 -0.12 -9.89 -6.56
C ALA A 363 0.96 -10.44 -7.50
N ASP A 364 1.06 -9.95 -8.74
CA ASP A 364 2.12 -10.40 -9.64
C ASP A 364 3.48 -9.81 -9.22
N PRO A 365 4.54 -10.62 -9.11
CA PRO A 365 5.83 -10.18 -8.59
C PRO A 365 6.54 -9.16 -9.49
N TYR A 366 6.22 -9.11 -10.79
CA TYR A 366 6.82 -8.15 -11.73
C TYR A 366 5.90 -6.95 -11.99
N LEU A 367 4.58 -7.17 -12.04
CA LEU A 367 3.61 -6.11 -12.35
C LEU A 367 3.14 -5.36 -11.10
N GLY A 368 2.99 -6.03 -9.96
CA GLY A 368 2.56 -5.42 -8.70
C GLY A 368 3.43 -4.22 -8.31
N PRO A 369 4.78 -4.31 -8.38
CA PRO A 369 5.65 -3.16 -8.12
C PRO A 369 5.45 -1.98 -9.07
N LEU A 370 4.92 -2.18 -10.28
CA LEU A 370 4.66 -1.08 -11.22
C LEU A 370 3.52 -0.17 -10.74
N LEU A 371 2.64 -0.66 -9.86
CA LEU A 371 1.54 0.11 -9.29
C LEU A 371 2.08 1.06 -8.21
N THR A 372 2.55 2.23 -8.64
CA THR A 372 2.78 3.38 -7.75
C THR A 372 1.45 4.11 -7.49
N PRO A 373 1.35 4.97 -6.46
CA PRO A 373 0.14 5.77 -6.25
C PRO A 373 -0.32 6.56 -7.50
N GLU A 374 0.63 7.13 -8.24
CA GLU A 374 0.36 7.90 -9.46
C GLU A 374 -0.16 7.00 -10.59
N ARG A 375 0.48 5.85 -10.79
CA ARG A 375 0.05 4.86 -11.79
C ARG A 375 -1.27 4.20 -11.42
N GLY A 376 -1.52 3.97 -10.14
CA GLY A 376 -2.80 3.50 -9.62
C GLY A 376 -3.93 4.51 -9.86
N ALA A 377 -3.68 5.80 -9.63
CA ALA A 377 -4.62 6.87 -9.96
C ALA A 377 -4.89 6.94 -11.48
N GLU A 378 -3.85 6.84 -12.33
CA GLU A 378 -4.00 6.78 -13.79
C GLU A 378 -4.85 5.57 -14.22
N LEU A 379 -4.62 4.40 -13.63
CA LEU A 379 -5.43 3.19 -13.90
C LEU A 379 -6.89 3.40 -13.51
N LEU A 380 -7.15 3.92 -12.31
CA LEU A 380 -8.50 4.19 -11.84
C LEU A 380 -9.20 5.24 -12.69
N ALA A 381 -8.46 6.23 -13.19
CA ALA A 381 -8.96 7.29 -14.06
C ALA A 381 -9.13 6.87 -15.53
N THR A 382 -8.63 5.70 -15.93
CA THR A 382 -8.77 5.22 -17.31
C THR A 382 -10.12 4.52 -17.50
N PRO A 383 -10.96 4.96 -18.46
CA PRO A 383 -12.22 4.29 -18.78
C PRO A 383 -12.00 2.85 -19.26
N ARG A 384 -12.87 1.94 -18.82
CA ARG A 384 -12.73 0.50 -19.06
C ARG A 384 -14.07 -0.23 -19.03
N SER A 385 -14.06 -1.52 -19.39
CA SER A 385 -15.26 -2.37 -19.44
C SER A 385 -16.36 -1.83 -20.37
N GLY A 386 -15.98 -1.20 -21.48
CA GLY A 386 -16.90 -0.63 -22.48
C GLY A 386 -17.48 0.73 -22.11
N GLU A 387 -17.16 1.27 -20.94
CA GLU A 387 -17.62 2.59 -20.50
C GLU A 387 -16.84 3.73 -21.16
N LEU A 388 -17.50 4.85 -21.38
CA LEU A 388 -16.90 6.06 -21.96
C LEU A 388 -16.57 7.07 -20.87
N GLY A 389 -15.41 7.73 -21.00
CA GLY A 389 -14.96 8.77 -20.08
C GLY A 389 -13.75 9.54 -20.61
N PRO A 390 -13.31 10.59 -19.89
CA PRO A 390 -12.12 11.33 -20.27
C PRO A 390 -10.87 10.46 -20.11
N ALA A 391 -9.98 10.47 -21.10
CA ALA A 391 -8.68 9.84 -20.96
C ALA A 391 -7.82 10.64 -19.97
N PRO A 392 -7.21 10.00 -18.95
CA PRO A 392 -6.34 10.70 -18.01
C PRO A 392 -5.04 11.16 -18.67
N ALA A 393 -4.41 12.16 -18.08
CA ALA A 393 -3.05 12.53 -18.47
C ALA A 393 -2.09 11.38 -18.14
N PRO A 394 -1.20 11.00 -19.06
CA PRO A 394 -0.30 9.88 -18.84
C PRO A 394 0.71 10.19 -17.74
N VAL A 395 0.92 9.25 -16.81
CA VAL A 395 2.02 9.39 -15.82
C VAL A 395 3.35 9.36 -16.57
N PRO A 396 4.27 10.30 -16.28
CA PRO A 396 5.61 10.29 -16.89
C PRO A 396 6.37 8.99 -16.61
N ASP A 397 7.28 8.66 -17.51
CA ASP A 397 8.23 7.56 -17.34
C ASP A 397 9.07 7.81 -16.06
N LEU A 398 9.26 6.75 -15.27
CA LEU A 398 9.88 6.84 -13.94
C LEU A 398 11.39 6.58 -14.01
N ASP A 399 11.87 5.88 -15.04
CA ASP A 399 13.29 5.58 -15.21
C ASP A 399 14.05 6.78 -15.79
N PRO A 400 15.03 7.36 -15.07
CA PRO A 400 15.89 8.37 -15.64
C PRO A 400 16.86 7.75 -16.66
N PRO A 401 17.28 8.51 -17.68
CA PRO A 401 18.23 8.00 -18.67
C PRO A 401 19.62 7.74 -18.07
N GLY A 402 20.30 6.73 -18.63
CA GLY A 402 21.71 6.45 -18.34
C GLY A 402 21.97 5.88 -16.94
N LEU A 403 23.09 6.30 -16.33
CA LEU A 403 23.64 5.70 -15.12
C LEU A 403 23.77 6.65 -13.93
N LEU A 404 23.53 7.96 -14.14
CA LEU A 404 23.80 9.00 -13.15
C LEU A 404 23.04 8.81 -11.83
N TRP A 405 21.86 8.21 -11.88
CA TRP A 405 21.03 7.93 -10.72
C TRP A 405 21.71 7.00 -9.69
N LEU A 406 22.72 6.20 -10.11
CA LEU A 406 23.55 5.41 -9.19
C LEU A 406 24.31 6.26 -8.16
N THR A 407 24.40 7.57 -8.38
CA THR A 407 25.05 8.55 -7.48
C THR A 407 24.07 9.37 -6.65
N GLU A 408 22.76 9.20 -6.87
CA GLU A 408 21.72 9.94 -6.15
C GLU A 408 21.41 9.25 -4.81
N PRO A 409 21.09 10.03 -3.75
CA PRO A 409 20.47 9.46 -2.55
C PRO A 409 19.04 9.04 -2.89
N ASP A 410 18.65 7.82 -2.54
CA ASP A 410 17.24 7.41 -2.62
C ASP A 410 16.53 7.78 -1.31
N THR A 411 15.45 8.54 -1.41
CA THR A 411 14.65 9.03 -0.27
C THR A 411 14.06 7.88 0.57
N TYR A 412 13.92 6.68 -0.01
CA TYR A 412 13.24 5.54 0.62
C TYR A 412 14.14 4.31 0.83
N GLN A 413 15.41 4.37 0.42
CA GLN A 413 16.33 3.23 0.51
C GLN A 413 17.73 3.64 0.99
N PRO A 414 18.40 2.84 1.84
CA PRO A 414 19.81 3.05 2.12
C PRO A 414 20.59 2.99 0.80
N SER A 415 21.49 3.96 0.61
CA SER A 415 22.29 4.08 -0.61
C SER A 415 23.12 2.81 -0.87
N PHE A 416 23.29 2.43 -2.13
CA PHE A 416 24.22 1.36 -2.52
C PHE A 416 25.61 1.63 -1.94
N SER A 417 26.24 0.60 -1.35
CA SER A 417 27.56 0.70 -0.71
C SER A 417 28.73 0.55 -1.70
N GLY A 418 28.42 0.62 -2.99
CA GLY A 418 29.25 0.30 -4.16
C GLY A 418 28.39 -0.44 -5.19
N TYR A 419 28.94 -0.82 -6.34
CA TYR A 419 28.21 -1.66 -7.30
C TYR A 419 29.13 -2.41 -8.25
N ARG A 420 28.57 -3.47 -8.85
CA ARG A 420 29.19 -4.23 -9.93
C ARG A 420 28.20 -4.33 -11.07
N CYS A 421 28.64 -4.05 -12.29
CA CYS A 421 27.80 -4.19 -13.45
C CYS A 421 28.54 -4.79 -14.63
N VAL A 422 27.85 -5.64 -15.38
CA VAL A 422 28.30 -6.22 -16.64
C VAL A 422 27.22 -5.93 -17.67
N TRP A 423 27.59 -5.37 -18.81
CA TRP A 423 26.74 -5.28 -20.00
C TRP A 423 27.31 -6.17 -21.09
N VAL A 424 26.45 -6.90 -21.79
CA VAL A 424 26.81 -7.74 -22.95
C VAL A 424 25.90 -7.39 -24.13
N GLU A 425 26.53 -7.04 -25.24
CA GLU A 425 25.86 -6.59 -26.47
C GLU A 425 25.24 -7.79 -27.19
N ASP A 426 24.03 -7.61 -27.74
CA ASP A 426 23.30 -8.58 -28.57
C ASP A 426 23.10 -9.98 -27.94
N VAL A 427 23.12 -10.05 -26.61
CA VAL A 427 22.87 -11.27 -25.84
C VAL A 427 21.52 -11.18 -25.13
N SER A 428 20.76 -12.28 -25.12
CA SER A 428 19.53 -12.37 -24.34
C SER A 428 19.85 -12.51 -22.85
N PRO A 429 19.15 -11.84 -21.92
CA PRO A 429 19.51 -11.85 -20.50
C PRO A 429 19.54 -13.26 -19.87
N ASP A 430 18.74 -14.21 -20.35
CA ASP A 430 18.75 -15.62 -19.91
C ASP A 430 20.03 -16.38 -20.22
N ARG A 431 20.90 -15.83 -21.06
CA ARG A 431 22.21 -16.40 -21.41
C ARG A 431 23.33 -15.95 -20.49
N LEU A 432 23.14 -14.89 -19.70
CA LEU A 432 24.18 -14.40 -18.78
C LEU A 432 24.63 -15.44 -17.73
N PRO A 433 23.76 -16.30 -17.16
CA PRO A 433 24.21 -17.37 -16.26
C PRO A 433 25.25 -18.31 -16.90
N ALA A 434 25.12 -18.61 -18.19
CA ALA A 434 26.08 -19.46 -18.89
C ALA A 434 27.44 -18.76 -19.13
N LEU A 435 27.44 -17.43 -19.27
CA LEU A 435 28.64 -16.64 -19.55
C LEU A 435 29.43 -16.30 -18.27
N ILE A 436 28.74 -15.86 -17.23
CA ILE A 436 29.37 -15.30 -16.01
C ILE A 436 28.90 -15.97 -14.70
N GLY A 437 27.97 -16.91 -14.77
CA GLY A 437 27.46 -17.67 -13.62
C GLY A 437 28.40 -18.78 -13.15
N VAL A 438 28.23 -19.19 -11.90
CA VAL A 438 28.86 -20.43 -11.41
C VAL A 438 28.46 -21.62 -12.28
N GLU A 439 29.23 -22.71 -12.23
CA GLU A 439 28.89 -23.91 -12.99
C GLU A 439 27.48 -24.40 -12.61
N GLY A 440 26.63 -24.60 -13.64
CA GLY A 440 25.22 -24.98 -13.44
C GLY A 440 24.26 -23.84 -13.06
N ALA A 441 24.71 -22.58 -13.04
CA ALA A 441 23.84 -21.44 -12.69
C ALA A 441 22.64 -21.31 -13.65
N THR A 442 21.46 -21.12 -13.05
CA THR A 442 20.20 -20.81 -13.74
C THR A 442 19.59 -19.54 -13.17
N LEU A 443 18.59 -18.99 -13.87
CA LEU A 443 17.82 -17.86 -13.35
C LEU A 443 16.99 -18.29 -12.15
N GLY A 444 17.15 -17.58 -11.04
CA GLY A 444 16.33 -17.69 -9.85
C GLY A 444 14.99 -16.95 -9.98
N ALA A 445 14.20 -17.08 -8.91
CA ALA A 445 12.95 -16.36 -8.72
C ALA A 445 13.15 -14.83 -8.78
N PRO A 446 12.10 -14.05 -9.10
CA PRO A 446 12.15 -12.60 -8.99
C PRO A 446 12.56 -12.15 -7.60
N MET A 447 13.57 -11.29 -7.55
CA MET A 447 14.05 -10.69 -6.32
C MET A 447 14.19 -9.19 -6.51
N ASN A 448 13.82 -8.43 -5.50
CA ASN A 448 14.28 -7.05 -5.37
C ASN A 448 15.77 -7.07 -4.96
N VAL A 449 16.56 -6.09 -5.42
CA VAL A 449 18.01 -5.97 -5.16
C VAL A 449 18.34 -5.94 -3.65
N ARG A 450 17.40 -5.53 -2.79
CA ARG A 450 17.58 -5.66 -1.33
C ARG A 450 17.57 -7.12 -0.88
N MET A 451 16.66 -7.94 -1.41
CA MET A 451 16.54 -9.34 -1.00
C MET A 451 17.78 -10.14 -1.40
N THR A 452 18.43 -9.84 -2.53
CA THR A 452 19.70 -10.48 -2.92
C THR A 452 20.81 -10.20 -1.88
N ALA A 453 20.88 -8.98 -1.34
CA ALA A 453 21.80 -8.63 -0.25
C ALA A 453 21.47 -9.34 1.08
N TYR A 454 20.18 -9.49 1.43
CA TYR A 454 19.77 -10.19 2.65
C TYR A 454 19.95 -11.72 2.57
N HIS A 455 19.60 -12.35 1.44
CA HIS A 455 19.76 -13.79 1.22
C HIS A 455 21.23 -14.22 1.15
N ARG A 456 22.17 -13.28 0.96
CA ARG A 456 23.60 -13.54 1.17
C ARG A 456 23.93 -14.03 2.58
N ARG A 457 23.13 -13.63 3.58
CA ARG A 457 23.29 -14.08 4.98
C ARG A 457 22.64 -15.45 5.23
N ASP A 458 21.67 -15.85 4.42
CA ASP A 458 21.02 -17.17 4.48
C ASP A 458 21.70 -18.13 3.49
N ARG A 459 22.74 -18.77 4.02
CA ARG A 459 23.63 -19.77 3.44
C ARG A 459 22.90 -20.96 2.76
N GLN A 460 22.60 -20.86 1.47
CA GLN A 460 22.23 -22.06 0.69
C GLN A 460 22.96 -22.23 -0.66
N GLY A 461 23.90 -21.34 -1.02
CA GLY A 461 24.72 -21.49 -2.24
C GLY A 461 26.19 -21.04 -2.12
N LEU A 462 26.62 -20.65 -0.93
CA LEU A 462 27.98 -20.15 -0.64
C LEU A 462 28.73 -21.01 0.39
N ASP A 463 28.16 -22.13 0.85
CA ASP A 463 28.82 -22.99 1.84
C ASP A 463 30.07 -23.70 1.28
N ASP A 464 30.21 -23.78 -0.05
CA ASP A 464 31.40 -24.30 -0.74
C ASP A 464 32.33 -23.20 -1.30
N ALA A 465 32.06 -21.92 -1.03
CA ALA A 465 32.89 -20.83 -1.53
C ALA A 465 34.12 -20.63 -0.64
N GLU A 466 35.31 -20.59 -1.24
CA GLU A 466 36.53 -20.31 -0.52
C GLU A 466 36.50 -18.87 0.06
N PRO A 467 37.11 -18.61 1.24
CA PRO A 467 37.01 -17.29 1.91
C PRO A 467 37.55 -16.09 1.10
N TRP A 468 38.33 -16.34 0.04
CA TRP A 468 38.86 -15.30 -0.85
C TRP A 468 37.96 -15.02 -2.07
N GLU A 469 36.97 -15.87 -2.34
CA GLU A 469 36.10 -15.74 -3.49
C GLU A 469 35.08 -14.62 -3.31
N SER A 470 35.01 -13.74 -4.30
CA SER A 470 34.03 -12.66 -4.34
C SER A 470 32.91 -13.02 -5.32
N ARG A 471 32.04 -13.95 -4.92
CA ARG A 471 30.81 -14.29 -5.65
C ARG A 471 29.71 -13.29 -5.31
N ALA A 472 28.91 -12.93 -6.30
CA ALA A 472 27.77 -12.03 -6.16
C ALA A 472 26.50 -12.69 -6.68
N THR A 473 25.36 -12.40 -6.08
CA THR A 473 24.05 -12.70 -6.68
C THR A 473 23.60 -11.45 -7.40
N VAL A 474 23.64 -11.48 -8.73
CA VAL A 474 23.34 -10.32 -9.58
C VAL A 474 21.90 -10.37 -10.06
N SER A 475 21.25 -9.21 -10.11
CA SER A 475 20.00 -9.02 -10.85
C SER A 475 20.29 -8.90 -12.35
N VAL A 476 19.43 -9.48 -13.18
CA VAL A 476 19.64 -9.53 -14.64
C VAL A 476 18.44 -8.98 -15.41
N GLY A 477 18.74 -8.25 -16.48
CA GLY A 477 17.73 -7.65 -17.34
C GLY A 477 18.29 -7.20 -18.67
N ARG A 478 17.53 -6.35 -19.35
CA ARG A 478 17.86 -5.74 -20.62
C ARG A 478 17.65 -4.23 -20.56
N THR A 479 18.51 -3.51 -21.26
CA THR A 479 18.43 -2.07 -21.49
C THR A 479 17.72 -1.78 -22.82
N ALA A 480 17.21 -0.56 -23.00
CA ALA A 480 16.53 -0.16 -24.23
C ALA A 480 17.47 -0.17 -25.45
N GLU A 481 18.77 -0.01 -25.20
CA GLU A 481 19.85 0.09 -26.18
C GLU A 481 20.35 -1.27 -26.67
N GLY A 482 19.71 -2.37 -26.25
CA GLY A 482 19.99 -3.72 -26.72
C GLY A 482 20.94 -4.53 -25.83
N TRP A 483 21.52 -3.93 -24.79
CA TRP A 483 22.41 -4.63 -23.86
C TRP A 483 21.65 -5.50 -22.86
N ALA A 484 22.08 -6.74 -22.67
CA ALA A 484 21.77 -7.48 -21.45
C ALA A 484 22.69 -7.01 -20.33
N PHE A 485 22.16 -6.84 -19.12
CA PHE A 485 22.95 -6.43 -17.96
C PHE A 485 22.85 -7.42 -16.82
N ALA A 486 23.91 -7.48 -16.01
CA ALA A 486 23.94 -8.08 -14.69
C ALA A 486 24.40 -7.03 -13.68
N PHE A 487 23.69 -6.85 -12.57
CA PHE A 487 23.92 -5.80 -11.59
C PHE A 487 23.90 -6.33 -10.15
N ASP A 488 24.89 -5.91 -9.36
CA ASP A 488 24.91 -6.05 -7.90
C ASP A 488 25.03 -4.64 -7.29
N GLY A 489 24.09 -4.29 -6.41
CA GLY A 489 24.03 -3.01 -5.69
C GLY A 489 24.89 -3.00 -4.41
N GLU A 490 25.63 -4.07 -4.17
CA GLU A 490 26.66 -4.11 -3.15
C GLU A 490 28.01 -4.45 -3.77
N SER A 491 29.05 -3.81 -3.27
CA SER A 491 30.41 -4.17 -3.61
C SER A 491 31.26 -4.11 -2.36
N HIS A 492 31.95 -5.20 -2.05
CA HIS A 492 33.02 -5.22 -1.06
C HIS A 492 34.23 -5.88 -1.70
N LEU A 493 35.35 -5.16 -1.69
CA LEU A 493 36.72 -5.58 -1.96
C LEU A 493 36.92 -6.52 -3.15
N PRO A 494 37.48 -6.01 -4.25
CA PRO A 494 38.64 -6.70 -4.81
C PRO A 494 39.85 -5.77 -4.82
N GLY A 495 40.84 -6.08 -3.97
CA GLY A 495 42.19 -5.49 -3.98
C GLY A 495 42.96 -5.84 -5.27
N ASP A 496 44.26 -6.11 -5.20
CA ASP A 496 45.08 -6.45 -6.38
C ASP A 496 44.77 -7.81 -7.04
N ARG A 497 43.65 -8.43 -6.64
CA ARG A 497 43.13 -9.70 -7.15
C ARG A 497 41.86 -9.54 -7.99
N LEU A 498 41.44 -8.31 -8.32
CA LEU A 498 40.31 -8.09 -9.22
C LEU A 498 40.49 -8.90 -10.51
N ALA A 499 39.51 -9.73 -10.83
CA ALA A 499 39.44 -10.55 -12.03
C ALA A 499 38.05 -10.32 -12.65
N PRO A 500 37.86 -9.24 -13.43
CA PRO A 500 36.57 -8.92 -13.99
C PRO A 500 36.17 -9.99 -15.01
N PRO A 501 34.88 -10.34 -15.14
CA PRO A 501 34.43 -11.35 -16.08
C PRO A 501 34.36 -10.84 -17.53
N SER A 502 35.04 -9.74 -17.89
CA SER A 502 34.94 -9.06 -19.19
C SER A 502 35.21 -10.01 -20.35
N VAL A 503 36.31 -10.76 -20.30
CA VAL A 503 36.69 -11.76 -21.31
C VAL A 503 35.64 -12.86 -21.44
N ALA A 504 35.21 -13.45 -20.32
CA ALA A 504 34.20 -14.52 -20.33
C ALA A 504 32.83 -14.04 -20.84
N ALA A 505 32.43 -12.83 -20.44
CA ALA A 505 31.19 -12.18 -20.87
C ALA A 505 31.19 -11.85 -22.37
N SER A 506 32.36 -11.46 -22.91
CA SER A 506 32.53 -11.10 -24.32
C SER A 506 32.65 -12.28 -25.30
N ALA A 507 32.35 -13.52 -24.87
CA ALA A 507 32.57 -14.69 -25.72
C ALA A 507 31.85 -14.64 -27.09
N THR A 508 30.69 -13.95 -27.15
CA THR A 508 29.84 -13.87 -28.36
C THR A 508 29.67 -12.45 -28.89
N GLY A 509 30.26 -11.44 -28.27
CA GLY A 509 30.06 -10.03 -28.62
C GLY A 509 30.94 -9.12 -27.77
N ARG A 510 30.53 -7.86 -27.65
CA ARG A 510 31.20 -6.88 -26.79
C ARG A 510 30.65 -6.96 -25.37
N ALA A 511 31.52 -6.86 -24.37
CA ALA A 511 31.14 -6.76 -22.98
C ALA A 511 31.83 -5.59 -22.30
N VAL A 512 31.10 -4.90 -21.44
CA VAL A 512 31.60 -3.80 -20.60
C VAL A 512 31.40 -4.19 -19.15
N VAL A 513 32.44 -4.08 -18.34
CA VAL A 513 32.38 -4.34 -16.89
C VAL A 513 32.74 -3.06 -16.15
N VAL A 514 31.86 -2.64 -15.25
CA VAL A 514 32.11 -1.53 -14.33
C VAL A 514 32.05 -2.05 -12.89
N TRP A 515 33.00 -1.61 -12.08
CA TRP A 515 33.02 -1.91 -10.67
C TRP A 515 33.38 -0.64 -9.88
N ASN A 516 32.58 -0.33 -8.86
CA ASN A 516 32.80 0.77 -7.95
C ASN A 516 32.76 0.29 -6.49
N ASP A 517 33.77 0.68 -5.72
CA ASP A 517 33.85 0.48 -4.26
C ASP A 517 34.18 1.84 -3.63
N SER A 518 33.21 2.75 -3.71
CA SER A 518 33.24 4.06 -3.09
C SER A 518 32.18 4.07 -1.99
N ARG A 519 32.60 3.84 -0.75
CA ARG A 519 31.71 3.97 0.41
C ARG A 519 31.31 5.43 0.53
N ARG A 520 30.02 5.73 0.34
CA ARG A 520 29.50 7.11 0.40
C ARG A 520 29.78 7.84 1.73
N ASP A 521 29.98 7.08 2.81
CA ASP A 521 30.31 7.60 4.14
C ASP A 521 31.82 7.65 4.47
N ASP A 522 32.68 7.10 3.59
CA ASP A 522 34.13 7.13 3.79
C ASP A 522 34.72 8.30 3.01
N SER A 523 35.20 9.31 3.74
CA SER A 523 35.80 10.51 3.15
C SER A 523 37.22 10.30 2.64
N ASP A 524 37.83 9.13 2.89
CA ASP A 524 39.20 8.81 2.45
C ASP A 524 39.22 8.41 0.96
N PRO A 525 39.72 9.29 0.06
CA PRO A 525 39.75 9.00 -1.37
C PRO A 525 40.65 7.80 -1.70
N ALA A 526 41.62 7.47 -0.84
CA ALA A 526 42.53 6.34 -1.04
C ALA A 526 41.83 4.98 -0.94
N ARG A 527 40.62 4.94 -0.37
CA ARG A 527 39.80 3.73 -0.22
C ARG A 527 38.75 3.59 -1.31
N SER A 528 38.55 4.64 -2.12
CA SER A 528 37.67 4.60 -3.29
C SER A 528 38.37 3.94 -4.46
N ALA A 529 37.62 3.11 -5.20
CA ALA A 529 38.16 2.44 -6.37
C ALA A 529 37.11 2.31 -7.47
N PHE A 530 37.52 2.61 -8.70
CA PHE A 530 36.70 2.51 -9.89
C PHE A 530 37.43 1.70 -10.95
N HIS A 531 36.75 0.74 -11.56
CA HIS A 531 37.29 -0.08 -12.64
C HIS A 531 36.34 -0.08 -13.84
N LEU A 532 36.93 0.00 -15.03
CA LEU A 532 36.30 -0.25 -16.31
C LEU A 532 37.14 -1.28 -17.08
N SER A 533 36.50 -2.31 -17.63
CA SER A 533 37.10 -3.14 -18.67
C SER A 533 36.13 -3.36 -19.81
N VAL A 534 36.65 -3.32 -21.03
CA VAL A 534 35.90 -3.58 -22.26
C VAL A 534 36.58 -4.70 -23.01
N ALA A 535 35.81 -5.72 -23.35
CA ALA A 535 36.29 -6.88 -24.07
C ALA A 535 35.36 -7.19 -25.25
N GLU A 536 35.90 -7.82 -26.28
CA GLU A 536 35.15 -8.22 -27.46
C GLU A 536 35.69 -9.57 -27.95
N GLN A 537 34.77 -10.50 -28.25
CA GLN A 537 35.09 -11.84 -28.79
C GLN A 537 36.13 -12.59 -27.93
N GLY A 538 35.98 -12.53 -26.61
CA GLY A 538 36.87 -13.20 -25.66
C GLY A 538 38.25 -12.54 -25.50
N ARG A 539 38.42 -11.28 -25.92
CA ARG A 539 39.69 -10.55 -25.79
C ARG A 539 39.45 -9.18 -25.16
N GLU A 540 40.20 -8.86 -24.12
CA GLU A 540 40.17 -7.53 -23.52
C GLU A 540 40.78 -6.51 -24.49
N LEU A 541 40.01 -5.46 -24.80
CA LEU A 541 40.42 -4.37 -25.70
C LEU A 541 41.17 -3.29 -24.94
N TYR A 542 40.57 -2.83 -23.85
CA TYR A 542 41.14 -1.85 -22.93
C TYR A 542 40.51 -1.96 -21.55
N ALA A 543 41.27 -1.56 -20.54
CA ALA A 543 40.80 -1.53 -19.17
C ALA A 543 41.57 -0.47 -18.36
N PHE A 544 40.93 0.07 -17.33
CA PHE A 544 41.62 0.84 -16.31
C PHE A 544 41.05 0.58 -14.92
N THR A 545 41.89 0.74 -13.91
CA THR A 545 41.49 0.78 -12.50
C THR A 545 42.12 1.99 -11.86
N VAL A 546 41.29 2.81 -11.21
CA VAL A 546 41.73 3.99 -10.45
C VAL A 546 41.49 3.72 -8.97
N ARG A 547 42.51 3.97 -8.15
CA ARG A 547 42.48 3.87 -6.68
C ARG A 547 43.17 5.08 -6.09
N GLY A 548 42.41 5.95 -5.41
CA GLY A 548 42.93 7.25 -5.00
C GLY A 548 43.57 7.99 -6.18
N THR A 549 44.87 8.25 -6.11
CA THR A 549 45.65 8.92 -7.17
C THR A 549 46.37 7.95 -8.13
N GLU A 550 46.33 6.63 -7.88
CA GLU A 550 46.97 5.64 -8.73
C GLU A 550 46.02 5.18 -9.84
N SER A 551 46.54 5.08 -11.07
CA SER A 551 45.81 4.48 -12.20
C SER A 551 46.62 3.37 -12.85
N ARG A 552 46.00 2.20 -13.03
CA ARG A 552 46.52 1.09 -13.83
C ARG A 552 45.74 1.03 -15.13
N ARG A 553 46.42 0.89 -16.27
CA ARG A 553 45.80 0.92 -17.61
C ARG A 553 46.28 -0.25 -18.46
N PHE A 554 45.42 -0.64 -19.37
CA PHE A 554 45.67 -1.65 -20.39
C PHE A 554 44.96 -1.24 -21.68
N GLY A 555 45.61 -1.49 -22.83
CA GLY A 555 45.03 -1.22 -24.15
C GLY A 555 44.92 0.27 -24.52
N ALA A 556 44.29 0.54 -25.67
CA ALA A 556 44.05 1.89 -26.18
C ALA A 556 42.69 2.39 -25.70
N ILE A 557 42.69 3.14 -24.59
CA ILE A 557 41.46 3.71 -23.99
C ILE A 557 40.99 4.89 -24.86
N PRO A 558 39.70 4.95 -25.26
CA PRO A 558 39.16 6.09 -25.99
C PRO A 558 39.34 7.41 -25.23
N GLU A 559 39.60 8.49 -25.96
CA GLU A 559 39.89 9.82 -25.41
C GLU A 559 38.77 10.32 -24.47
N ALA A 560 37.52 10.05 -24.80
CA ALA A 560 36.36 10.43 -24.00
C ALA A 560 36.20 9.61 -22.70
N LEU A 561 36.85 8.44 -22.61
CA LEU A 561 36.86 7.55 -21.44
C LEU A 561 38.20 7.59 -20.68
N ASP A 562 39.12 8.50 -21.04
CA ASP A 562 40.43 8.58 -20.43
C ASP A 562 40.33 9.02 -18.95
N PRO A 563 40.79 8.20 -17.99
CA PRO A 563 40.72 8.55 -16.58
C PRO A 563 41.46 9.85 -16.24
N ASP A 564 42.53 10.23 -16.95
CA ASP A 564 43.25 11.49 -16.69
C ASP A 564 42.43 12.75 -17.00
N ARG A 565 41.41 12.61 -17.85
CA ARG A 565 40.53 13.72 -18.24
C ARG A 565 39.27 13.78 -17.39
N LEU A 566 38.78 12.61 -17.00
CA LEU A 566 37.53 12.47 -16.25
C LEU A 566 37.73 12.61 -14.74
N ILE A 567 38.91 12.25 -14.23
CA ILE A 567 39.22 12.26 -12.80
C ILE A 567 40.11 13.45 -12.48
N ARG A 568 39.60 14.28 -11.57
CA ARG A 568 40.27 15.48 -11.08
C ARG A 568 40.62 15.26 -9.61
N PRO A 569 41.92 15.27 -9.23
CA PRO A 569 42.34 15.05 -7.84
C PRO A 569 41.74 16.05 -6.85
N GLU A 570 41.40 17.26 -7.30
CA GLU A 570 40.77 18.32 -6.52
C GLU A 570 39.27 18.11 -6.26
N ASP A 571 38.61 17.24 -7.02
CA ASP A 571 37.19 16.99 -6.92
C ASP A 571 36.87 15.80 -6.00
N THR A 572 35.66 15.80 -5.44
CA THR A 572 35.20 14.70 -4.58
C THR A 572 35.10 13.39 -5.37
N PRO A 573 35.27 12.22 -4.71
CA PRO A 573 35.06 10.92 -5.36
C PRO A 573 33.70 10.81 -6.07
N LEU A 574 32.64 11.37 -5.48
CA LEU A 574 31.30 11.41 -6.07
C LEU A 574 31.23 12.26 -7.35
N ALA A 575 31.92 13.39 -7.41
CA ALA A 575 31.96 14.24 -8.60
C ALA A 575 32.73 13.56 -9.75
N ASN A 576 33.84 12.88 -9.42
CA ASN A 576 34.60 12.06 -10.35
C ASN A 576 33.74 10.90 -10.90
N GLU A 577 33.02 10.20 -10.02
CA GLU A 577 32.10 9.12 -10.39
C GLU A 577 31.01 9.60 -11.35
N ARG A 578 30.36 10.73 -11.07
CA ARG A 578 29.33 11.31 -11.94
C ARG A 578 29.84 11.57 -13.37
N ARG A 579 31.06 12.08 -13.51
CA ARG A 579 31.68 12.30 -14.83
C ARG A 579 31.95 10.99 -15.56
N LEU A 580 32.49 9.99 -14.87
CA LEU A 580 32.72 8.66 -15.43
C LEU A 580 31.42 8.03 -15.92
N LEU A 581 30.37 8.03 -15.11
CA LEU A 581 29.06 7.47 -15.47
C LEU A 581 28.40 8.21 -16.65
N THR A 582 28.56 9.53 -16.70
CA THR A 582 28.08 10.35 -17.85
C THR A 582 28.81 9.98 -19.13
N ALA A 583 30.14 9.82 -19.06
CA ALA A 583 30.95 9.45 -20.22
C ALA A 583 30.61 8.02 -20.69
N LEU A 584 30.39 7.08 -19.77
CA LEU A 584 29.95 5.72 -20.12
C LEU A 584 28.60 5.69 -20.83
N HIS A 585 27.63 6.49 -20.37
CA HIS A 585 26.36 6.62 -21.07
C HIS A 585 26.54 7.27 -22.45
N THR A 586 27.33 8.33 -22.56
CA THR A 586 27.49 9.07 -23.83
C THR A 586 28.26 8.27 -24.89
N GLU A 587 29.34 7.61 -24.51
CA GLU A 587 30.26 6.93 -25.44
C GLU A 587 29.83 5.49 -25.77
N LEU A 588 29.22 4.80 -24.81
CA LEU A 588 28.88 3.38 -24.93
C LEU A 588 27.37 3.11 -24.89
N ASN A 589 26.56 4.17 -24.74
CA ASN A 589 25.10 4.08 -24.64
C ASN A 589 24.63 3.13 -23.54
N LEU A 590 25.35 3.11 -22.41
CA LEU A 590 25.03 2.26 -21.27
C LEU A 590 23.95 2.92 -20.40
N SER A 591 23.01 2.11 -19.93
CA SER A 591 21.93 2.52 -19.04
C SER A 591 21.59 1.39 -18.06
N LEU A 592 20.83 1.72 -17.00
CA LEU A 592 20.24 0.75 -16.08
C LEU A 592 18.85 1.20 -15.65
N PRO A 593 17.86 0.28 -15.57
CA PRO A 593 16.51 0.61 -15.13
C PRO A 593 16.48 0.84 -13.62
N ARG A 594 16.45 2.10 -13.20
CA ARG A 594 16.41 2.52 -11.79
C ARG A 594 15.25 1.84 -11.06
N PHE A 595 14.05 1.95 -11.59
CA PHE A 595 12.82 1.48 -10.98
C PHE A 595 12.84 -0.03 -10.79
N ALA A 596 13.24 -0.79 -11.82
CA ALA A 596 13.34 -2.24 -11.74
C ALA A 596 14.33 -2.69 -10.64
N LEU A 597 15.44 -1.97 -10.48
CA LEU A 597 16.49 -2.29 -9.52
C LEU A 597 16.17 -1.81 -8.10
N SER A 598 15.53 -0.66 -7.92
CA SER A 598 15.23 -0.11 -6.60
C SER A 598 13.87 -0.60 -6.07
N ARG A 599 12.80 -0.47 -6.83
CA ARG A 599 11.42 -0.72 -6.37
C ARG A 599 10.79 -1.98 -6.97
N GLY A 600 11.28 -2.44 -8.12
CA GLY A 600 10.78 -3.60 -8.85
C GLY A 600 11.35 -4.94 -8.38
N ALA A 601 11.24 -5.92 -9.27
CA ALA A 601 11.84 -7.23 -9.14
C ALA A 601 12.42 -7.67 -10.48
N LEU A 602 13.59 -8.32 -10.44
CA LEU A 602 14.25 -8.91 -11.59
C LEU A 602 14.63 -10.35 -11.28
N HIS A 603 14.86 -11.16 -12.31
CA HIS A 603 15.55 -12.43 -12.13
C HIS A 603 16.94 -12.20 -11.54
N SER A 604 17.47 -13.20 -10.83
CA SER A 604 18.82 -13.15 -10.28
C SER A 604 19.57 -14.46 -10.49
N PHE A 605 20.89 -14.44 -10.43
CA PHE A 605 21.71 -15.66 -10.43
C PHE A 605 23.07 -15.43 -9.74
N PRO A 606 23.70 -16.49 -9.20
CA PRO A 606 25.04 -16.40 -8.62
C PRO A 606 26.14 -16.37 -9.69
N THR A 607 27.03 -15.37 -9.61
CA THR A 607 28.19 -15.23 -10.51
C THR A 607 29.38 -16.06 -10.05
N ARG A 608 30.31 -16.34 -10.97
CA ARG A 608 31.68 -16.76 -10.62
C ARG A 608 32.36 -15.69 -9.76
N SER A 609 33.46 -16.08 -9.12
CA SER A 609 34.27 -15.14 -8.34
C SER A 609 34.83 -14.01 -9.21
N TRP A 610 34.67 -12.77 -8.75
CA TRP A 610 35.31 -11.57 -9.32
C TRP A 610 36.73 -11.35 -8.78
N THR A 611 37.23 -12.27 -7.97
CA THR A 611 38.60 -12.29 -7.46
C THR A 611 39.32 -13.54 -7.97
N ARG A 612 40.58 -13.39 -8.39
CA ARG A 612 41.45 -14.52 -8.69
C ARG A 612 41.92 -15.22 -7.41
N ALA A 613 42.24 -16.50 -7.52
CA ALA A 613 42.88 -17.25 -6.45
C ALA A 613 44.22 -16.59 -6.02
N PRO A 614 44.58 -16.66 -4.73
CA PRO A 614 45.90 -16.26 -4.24
C PRO A 614 47.00 -17.04 -4.95
N ARG A 615 48.07 -16.35 -5.36
CA ARG A 615 49.27 -17.02 -5.91
C ARG A 615 50.18 -17.52 -4.78
N PRO A 616 51.04 -18.53 -5.02
CA PRO A 616 52.05 -18.92 -4.05
C PRO A 616 52.87 -17.72 -3.58
N GLY A 617 52.88 -17.45 -2.27
CA GLY A 617 53.56 -16.30 -1.65
C GLY A 617 52.68 -15.07 -1.38
N GLU A 618 51.42 -15.05 -1.81
CA GLU A 618 50.48 -13.97 -1.46
C GLU A 618 49.72 -14.30 -0.16
N SER A 619 49.81 -13.43 0.85
CA SER A 619 49.04 -13.54 2.09
C SER A 619 47.59 -13.05 1.92
N TYR A 620 46.66 -13.62 2.69
CA TYR A 620 45.29 -13.11 2.85
C TYR A 620 44.77 -13.44 4.24
N ALA A 621 43.82 -12.63 4.73
CA ALA A 621 43.19 -12.81 6.03
C ALA A 621 41.67 -12.72 5.87
N TYR A 622 40.94 -13.52 6.66
CA TYR A 622 39.48 -13.46 6.76
C TYR A 622 39.07 -13.55 8.23
N LEU A 623 37.90 -13.00 8.55
CA LEU A 623 37.32 -13.01 9.89
C LEU A 623 35.99 -13.77 9.83
N THR A 624 35.89 -14.87 10.58
CA THR A 624 34.63 -15.62 10.71
C THR A 624 34.00 -15.31 12.06
N ILE A 625 32.81 -14.71 12.06
CA ILE A 625 32.06 -14.41 13.28
C ILE A 625 30.99 -15.49 13.47
N HIS A 626 31.19 -16.37 14.45
CA HIS A 626 30.19 -17.36 14.83
C HIS A 626 29.25 -16.77 15.90
N ARG A 627 27.98 -16.56 15.56
CA ARG A 627 26.94 -16.30 16.57
C ARG A 627 26.51 -17.63 17.17
N HIS A 628 27.00 -17.95 18.37
CA HIS A 628 26.39 -18.99 19.20
C HIS A 628 25.05 -18.45 19.73
N ARG A 629 23.93 -19.13 19.42
CA ARG A 629 22.68 -18.94 20.15
C ARG A 629 22.85 -19.57 21.55
N PRO A 630 22.56 -18.86 22.64
CA PRO A 630 22.41 -19.48 23.96
C PRO A 630 21.20 -20.42 24.00
#